data_AF-A0A2M7SQX6-F1
#
_entry.id   AF-A0A2M7SQX6-F1
#
_cell.length_a   1.000
_cell.length_b   1.000
_cell.length_c   1.000
_cell.angle_alpha   90.00
_cell.angle_beta   90.00
_cell.angle_gamma   90.00
#
_symmetry.space_group_name_H-M   'P 1'
#
loop_
_entity.id
_entity.type
_entity.pdbx_description
1 polymer ?
#
loop_
_entity_poly.entity_id
_entity_poly.type
_entity_poly.pdbx_seq_one_letter_code
_entity_poly.pdbx_strand_id
1 'polypeptide(L)'
;VETDAFLRTLGWARVAQQEIDTSSPEDLAILNAYTEGVNAYLTNHSGTQISLEYGVLKLLNPDYKPEPWTPLHTMTWAKAMAWDLRGNMDAEIERAILLKSFTPEQVDELFPSYPASHPVIVPNIGENVTQVEGQRSKVASDFRLSTLDFRPVARNLALLESVLGPSGAGIGSNSWAVSGSLTATGTPLLANDPHLGIQMPSIWFQIGLHCRPKSDACPYEIAGFSFAGVPGVVIGHNDKIAWGFTNVGPDVMDLYIEKINPEDPNQYEVNGQWMDMDVRTETILVGGGDPVTLTVRTTRHGPIISDTYGALKDQVEPTATPFRDQAGIDLPEHYAIALRWTALEPGYTFDAIWGFNKAQNWQEFRQ
;
A
#
# COMPACT_ATOMS: atom_id res chain seq x y z
N VAL A 1 -12.25 -7.83 13.05
CA VAL A 1 -12.86 -8.86 12.17
C VAL A 1 -12.92 -8.42 10.72
N GLU A 2 -13.70 -7.40 10.33
CA GLU A 2 -13.80 -7.01 8.90
C GLU A 2 -12.44 -6.63 8.28
N THR A 3 -11.68 -5.76 8.95
CA THR A 3 -10.32 -5.40 8.54
C THR A 3 -9.40 -6.63 8.46
N ASP A 4 -9.40 -7.49 9.48
CA ASP A 4 -8.60 -8.70 9.49
C ASP A 4 -8.98 -9.65 8.35
N ALA A 5 -10.28 -9.82 8.09
CA ALA A 5 -10.77 -10.67 7.02
C ALA A 5 -10.26 -10.18 5.67
N PHE A 6 -10.31 -8.87 5.42
CA PHE A 6 -9.77 -8.29 4.20
C PHE A 6 -8.24 -8.49 4.08
N LEU A 7 -7.47 -8.20 5.13
CA LEU A 7 -6.01 -8.38 5.12
C LEU A 7 -5.60 -9.85 4.95
N ARG A 8 -6.35 -10.78 5.57
CA ARG A 8 -6.18 -12.24 5.44
C ARG A 8 -6.55 -12.74 4.04
N THR A 9 -7.57 -12.15 3.41
CA THR A 9 -7.91 -12.38 1.99
C THR A 9 -6.74 -12.01 1.09
N LEU A 10 -6.18 -10.79 1.26
CA LEU A 10 -5.01 -10.34 0.50
C LEU A 10 -3.78 -11.24 0.73
N GLY A 11 -3.62 -11.76 1.94
CA GLY A 11 -2.57 -12.71 2.27
C GLY A 11 -1.18 -12.08 2.38
N TRP A 12 -1.09 -10.85 2.91
CA TRP A 12 0.19 -10.13 3.05
C TRP A 12 1.26 -10.94 3.79
N ALA A 13 0.88 -11.56 4.91
CA ALA A 13 1.79 -12.41 5.68
C ALA A 13 2.27 -13.63 4.87
N ARG A 14 1.41 -14.21 4.02
CA ARG A 14 1.81 -15.34 3.17
C ARG A 14 2.87 -14.93 2.15
N VAL A 15 2.67 -13.78 1.50
CA VAL A 15 3.63 -13.25 0.52
C VAL A 15 4.93 -12.85 1.21
N ALA A 16 4.84 -12.17 2.36
CA ALA A 16 6.00 -11.82 3.17
C ALA A 16 6.80 -13.07 3.62
N GLN A 17 6.13 -14.17 3.97
CA GLN A 17 6.81 -15.42 4.29
C GLN A 17 7.55 -16.00 3.09
N GLN A 18 6.96 -15.94 1.89
CA GLN A 18 7.64 -16.39 0.66
C GLN A 18 8.91 -15.58 0.39
N GLU A 19 8.88 -14.27 0.61
CA GLU A 19 10.05 -13.39 0.48
C GLU A 19 11.14 -13.73 1.51
N ILE A 20 10.74 -14.03 2.76
CA ILE A 20 11.65 -14.49 3.82
C ILE A 20 12.31 -15.82 3.44
N ASP A 21 11.54 -16.78 2.93
CA ASP A 21 12.03 -18.11 2.55
C ASP A 21 13.08 -18.05 1.43
N THR A 22 13.07 -16.98 0.63
CA THR A 22 14.04 -16.73 -0.45
C THR A 22 15.11 -15.68 -0.10
N SER A 23 15.05 -15.10 1.10
CA SER A 23 15.97 -14.04 1.52
C SER A 23 17.41 -14.53 1.66
N SER A 24 18.37 -13.64 1.42
CA SER A 24 19.78 -13.97 1.59
C SER A 24 20.10 -14.22 3.09
N PRO A 25 21.18 -14.96 3.41
CA PRO A 25 21.63 -15.11 4.80
C PRO A 25 21.94 -13.78 5.47
N GLU A 26 22.37 -12.77 4.71
CA GLU A 26 22.65 -11.44 5.22
C GLU A 26 21.36 -10.72 5.62
N ASP A 27 20.34 -10.74 4.75
CA ASP A 27 19.05 -10.10 5.01
C ASP A 27 18.35 -10.75 6.21
N LEU A 28 18.38 -12.08 6.29
CA LEU A 28 17.88 -12.82 7.45
C LEU A 28 18.61 -12.43 8.74
N ALA A 29 19.93 -12.25 8.70
CA ALA A 29 20.68 -11.80 9.87
C ALA A 29 20.23 -10.40 10.34
N ILE A 30 19.96 -9.49 9.40
CA ILE A 30 19.47 -8.15 9.70
C ILE A 30 18.06 -8.18 10.28
N LEU A 31 17.14 -8.92 9.64
CA LEU A 31 15.76 -9.09 10.09
C LEU A 31 15.71 -9.68 11.51
N ASN A 32 16.55 -10.66 11.78
CA ASN A 32 16.67 -11.28 13.11
C ASN A 32 17.22 -10.29 14.14
N ALA A 33 18.30 -9.56 13.84
CA ALA A 33 18.87 -8.57 14.75
C ALA A 33 17.87 -7.46 15.11
N TYR A 34 17.09 -6.97 14.14
CA TYR A 34 16.02 -6.00 14.39
C TYR A 34 14.93 -6.59 15.30
N THR A 35 14.50 -7.81 14.98
CA THR A 35 13.51 -8.56 15.75
C THR A 35 13.94 -8.74 17.21
N GLU A 36 15.21 -9.11 17.44
CA GLU A 36 15.78 -9.24 18.78
C GLU A 36 15.74 -7.91 19.54
N GLY A 37 16.04 -6.78 18.88
CA GLY A 37 15.94 -5.46 19.47
C GLY A 37 14.52 -5.09 19.91
N VAL A 38 13.52 -5.32 19.05
CA VAL A 38 12.10 -5.09 19.39
C VAL A 38 11.67 -5.99 20.56
N ASN A 39 12.03 -7.27 20.52
CA ASN A 39 11.68 -8.22 21.58
C ASN A 39 12.39 -7.93 22.91
N ALA A 40 13.63 -7.41 22.87
CA ALA A 40 14.33 -6.97 24.07
C ALA A 40 13.62 -5.80 24.76
N TYR A 41 13.06 -4.87 23.97
CA TYR A 41 12.20 -3.81 24.48
C TYR A 41 10.92 -4.39 25.10
N LEU A 42 10.19 -5.24 24.37
CA LEU A 42 8.94 -5.85 24.83
C LEU A 42 9.12 -6.75 26.07
N THR A 43 10.27 -7.39 26.24
CA THR A 43 10.56 -8.24 27.41
C THR A 43 10.50 -7.46 28.73
N ASN A 44 10.90 -6.19 28.70
CA ASN A 44 11.04 -5.35 29.90
C ASN A 44 9.91 -4.33 30.07
N HIS A 45 8.94 -4.28 29.15
CA HIS A 45 7.85 -3.30 29.15
C HIS A 45 6.50 -3.99 29.01
N SER A 46 5.50 -3.52 29.76
CA SER A 46 4.12 -4.03 29.66
C SER A 46 3.09 -2.91 29.79
N GLY A 47 1.93 -3.07 29.15
CA GLY A 47 0.84 -2.09 29.20
C GLY A 47 1.31 -0.68 28.81
N THR A 48 1.07 0.31 29.66
CA THR A 48 1.47 1.71 29.43
C THR A 48 2.98 1.94 29.31
N GLN A 49 3.80 0.98 29.73
CA GLN A 49 5.25 1.07 29.55
C GLN A 49 5.68 0.82 28.09
N ILE A 50 4.86 0.11 27.31
CA ILE A 50 5.08 -0.08 25.87
C ILE A 50 4.64 1.18 25.13
N SER A 51 3.37 1.56 25.31
CA SER A 51 2.80 2.83 24.85
C SER A 51 1.46 3.10 25.54
N LEU A 52 0.92 4.32 25.42
CA LEU A 52 -0.38 4.67 26.00
C LEU A 52 -1.51 3.76 25.48
N GLU A 53 -1.46 3.42 24.19
CA GLU A 53 -2.43 2.59 23.49
C GLU A 53 -2.50 1.19 24.10
N TYR A 54 -1.36 0.59 24.50
CA TYR A 54 -1.35 -0.69 25.21
C TYR A 54 -1.93 -0.61 26.62
N GLY A 55 -1.94 0.58 27.23
CA GLY A 55 -2.70 0.83 28.45
C GLY A 55 -4.21 0.76 28.23
N VAL A 56 -4.70 1.39 27.16
CA VAL A 56 -6.11 1.36 26.76
C VAL A 56 -6.53 -0.05 26.33
N LEU A 57 -5.71 -0.74 25.53
CA LEU A 57 -5.97 -2.13 25.12
C LEU A 57 -6.11 -3.06 26.31
N LYS A 58 -5.29 -2.89 27.36
CA LYS A 58 -5.41 -3.67 28.59
C LYS A 58 -6.73 -3.44 29.34
N LEU A 59 -7.36 -2.27 29.21
CA LEU A 59 -8.69 -2.02 29.77
C LEU A 59 -9.79 -2.72 28.97
N LEU A 60 -9.64 -2.77 27.64
CA LEU A 60 -10.63 -3.36 26.72
C LEU A 60 -10.50 -4.89 26.63
N ASN A 61 -9.27 -5.40 26.74
CA ASN A 61 -8.93 -6.81 26.66
C ASN A 61 -7.82 -7.13 27.68
N PRO A 62 -8.18 -7.43 28.95
CA PRO A 62 -7.21 -7.59 30.05
C PRO A 62 -6.15 -8.68 29.85
N ASP A 63 -6.49 -9.70 29.06
CA ASP A 63 -5.62 -10.84 28.79
C ASP A 63 -4.73 -10.64 27.56
N TYR A 64 -4.93 -9.54 26.81
CA TYR A 64 -4.14 -9.24 25.64
C TYR A 64 -2.67 -9.02 25.99
N LYS A 65 -1.80 -9.72 25.26
CA LYS A 65 -0.36 -9.55 25.29
C LYS A 65 0.14 -9.48 23.86
N PRO A 66 1.01 -8.50 23.52
CA PRO A 66 1.68 -8.51 22.24
C PRO A 66 2.42 -9.84 22.07
N GLU A 67 2.26 -10.47 20.91
CA GLU A 67 3.10 -11.60 20.55
C GLU A 67 4.55 -11.14 20.31
N PRO A 68 5.54 -12.04 20.41
CA PRO A 68 6.90 -11.71 20.03
C PRO A 68 6.95 -11.18 18.59
N TRP A 69 7.70 -10.10 18.38
CA TRP A 69 8.01 -9.64 17.04
C TRP A 69 8.79 -10.73 16.28
N THR A 70 8.58 -10.83 14.97
CA THR A 70 9.25 -11.78 14.09
C THR A 70 9.65 -11.08 12.79
N PRO A 71 10.60 -11.63 12.00
CA PRO A 71 10.90 -11.13 10.65
C PRO A 71 9.64 -10.95 9.78
N LEU A 72 8.65 -11.84 9.97
CA LEU A 72 7.39 -11.80 9.26
C LEU A 72 6.62 -10.49 9.48
N HIS A 73 6.64 -9.91 10.69
CA HIS A 73 5.97 -8.64 10.97
C HIS A 73 6.63 -7.47 10.21
N THR A 74 7.97 -7.44 10.16
CA THR A 74 8.73 -6.45 9.38
C THR A 74 8.39 -6.55 7.89
N MET A 75 8.43 -7.75 7.32
CA MET A 75 8.17 -7.97 5.90
C MET A 75 6.70 -7.73 5.54
N THR A 76 5.76 -8.08 6.43
CA THR A 76 4.33 -7.79 6.25
C THR A 76 4.06 -6.28 6.27
N TRP A 77 4.78 -5.52 7.10
CA TRP A 77 4.62 -4.06 7.17
C TRP A 77 5.00 -3.35 5.87
N ALA A 78 5.96 -3.89 5.10
CA ALA A 78 6.26 -3.36 3.76
C ALA A 78 5.03 -3.43 2.81
N LYS A 79 4.18 -4.45 2.96
CA LYS A 79 2.91 -4.56 2.21
C LYS A 79 1.90 -3.52 2.65
N ALA A 80 1.86 -3.18 3.94
CA ALA A 80 1.03 -2.08 4.45
C ALA A 80 1.42 -0.73 3.83
N MET A 81 2.73 -0.46 3.68
CA MET A 81 3.20 0.74 2.98
C MET A 81 2.92 0.72 1.49
N ALA A 82 3.08 -0.42 0.82
CA ALA A 82 2.66 -0.54 -0.57
C ALA A 82 1.15 -0.26 -0.73
N TRP A 83 0.34 -0.69 0.24
CA TRP A 83 -1.09 -0.42 0.24
C TRP A 83 -1.38 1.07 0.38
N ASP A 84 -0.71 1.76 1.31
CA ASP A 84 -0.88 3.21 1.50
C ASP A 84 -0.50 4.03 0.26
N LEU A 85 0.53 3.59 -0.48
CA LEU A 85 1.04 4.29 -1.66
C LEU A 85 0.32 3.92 -2.98
N ARG A 86 -0.69 3.03 -2.94
CA ARG A 86 -1.50 2.66 -4.10
C ARG A 86 -2.32 3.85 -4.62
N GLY A 87 -2.65 3.86 -5.92
CA GLY A 87 -3.39 4.98 -6.51
C GLY A 87 -4.72 4.65 -7.20
N ASN A 88 -4.89 3.44 -7.73
CA ASN A 88 -5.84 3.25 -8.84
C ASN A 88 -7.14 2.47 -8.51
N MET A 89 -7.12 1.53 -7.54
CA MET A 89 -8.29 0.69 -7.25
C MET A 89 -9.55 1.51 -6.93
N ASP A 90 -9.44 2.54 -6.09
CA ASP A 90 -10.59 3.34 -5.67
C ASP A 90 -11.19 4.12 -6.87
N ALA A 91 -10.34 4.63 -7.76
CA ALA A 91 -10.75 5.31 -8.98
C ALA A 91 -11.42 4.35 -9.98
N GLU A 92 -10.97 3.09 -10.09
CA GLU A 92 -11.62 2.08 -10.93
C GLU A 92 -13.04 1.75 -10.46
N ILE A 93 -13.21 1.57 -9.14
CA ILE A 93 -14.52 1.31 -8.53
C ILE A 93 -15.44 2.51 -8.73
N GLU A 94 -14.93 3.72 -8.50
CA GLU A 94 -15.70 4.96 -8.70
C GLU A 94 -16.15 5.12 -10.15
N ARG A 95 -15.25 4.90 -11.12
CA ARG A 95 -15.60 4.94 -12.56
C ARG A 95 -16.66 3.91 -12.90
N ALA A 96 -16.55 2.68 -12.39
CA ALA A 96 -17.55 1.63 -12.61
C ALA A 96 -18.94 2.02 -12.07
N ILE A 97 -19.01 2.69 -10.91
CA ILE A 97 -20.27 3.19 -10.33
C ILE A 97 -20.82 4.38 -11.15
N LEU A 98 -19.96 5.33 -11.55
CA LEU A 98 -20.39 6.52 -12.29
C LEU A 98 -21.00 6.17 -13.64
N LEU A 99 -20.54 5.12 -14.30
CA LEU A 99 -21.13 4.63 -15.55
C LEU A 99 -22.63 4.29 -15.45
N LYS A 100 -23.20 4.20 -14.24
CA LYS A 100 -24.63 3.96 -14.05
C LYS A 100 -25.48 5.16 -14.47
N SER A 101 -24.91 6.37 -14.33
CA SER A 101 -25.60 7.64 -14.60
C SER A 101 -24.91 8.48 -15.67
N PHE A 102 -23.64 8.20 -15.97
CA PHE A 102 -22.80 8.93 -16.90
C PHE A 102 -22.41 8.05 -18.09
N THR A 103 -22.24 8.66 -19.27
CA THR A 103 -21.63 7.97 -20.42
C THR A 103 -20.12 7.80 -20.19
N PRO A 104 -19.46 6.86 -20.88
CA PRO A 104 -18.00 6.73 -20.83
C PRO A 104 -17.26 8.04 -21.07
N GLU A 105 -17.72 8.86 -22.02
CA GLU A 105 -17.09 10.15 -22.34
C GLU A 105 -17.21 11.15 -21.17
N GLN A 106 -18.35 11.17 -20.47
CA GLN A 106 -18.54 12.02 -19.30
C GLN A 106 -17.69 11.56 -18.11
N VAL A 107 -17.50 10.25 -17.93
CA VAL A 107 -16.58 9.72 -16.92
C VAL A 107 -15.14 10.10 -17.27
N ASP A 108 -14.74 9.99 -18.52
CA ASP A 108 -13.39 10.39 -18.96
C ASP A 108 -13.15 11.91 -18.84
N GLU A 109 -14.19 12.75 -18.90
CA GLU A 109 -14.08 14.18 -18.56
C GLU A 109 -13.81 14.41 -17.06
N LEU A 110 -14.33 13.55 -16.18
CA LEU A 110 -14.11 13.63 -14.72
C LEU A 110 -12.76 13.04 -14.30
N PHE A 111 -12.28 12.03 -15.04
CA PHE A 111 -11.00 11.34 -14.82
C PHE A 111 -10.10 11.46 -16.07
N PRO A 112 -9.69 12.68 -16.45
CA PRO A 112 -8.90 12.87 -17.66
C PRO A 112 -7.52 12.22 -17.52
N SER A 113 -7.10 11.52 -18.59
CA SER A 113 -5.72 11.06 -18.69
C SER A 113 -4.74 12.23 -18.73
N TYR A 114 -3.50 12.01 -18.33
CA TYR A 114 -2.44 12.99 -18.53
C TYR A 114 -2.34 13.32 -20.03
N PRO A 115 -2.53 14.59 -20.45
CA PRO A 115 -2.58 14.90 -21.87
C PRO A 115 -1.27 14.55 -22.57
N ALA A 116 -1.35 13.84 -23.70
CA ALA A 116 -0.15 13.43 -24.46
C ALA A 116 0.70 14.61 -24.94
N SER A 117 0.11 15.80 -25.05
CA SER A 117 0.78 17.06 -25.41
C SER A 117 1.42 17.77 -24.21
N HIS A 118 1.12 17.37 -22.98
CA HIS A 118 1.70 17.98 -21.80
C HIS A 118 3.13 17.48 -21.58
N PRO A 119 4.04 18.37 -21.14
CA PRO A 119 5.43 18.03 -20.99
C PRO A 119 5.63 17.11 -19.77
N VAL A 120 6.13 15.90 -20.01
CA VAL A 120 6.59 14.99 -18.93
C VAL A 120 7.87 15.48 -18.24
N ILE A 121 8.58 16.42 -18.87
CA ILE A 121 9.75 17.13 -18.33
C ILE A 121 9.45 18.62 -18.40
N VAL A 122 9.53 19.33 -17.27
CA VAL A 122 9.30 20.78 -17.24
C VAL A 122 10.19 21.47 -18.27
N PRO A 123 9.61 22.21 -19.23
CA PRO A 123 10.38 22.92 -20.26
C PRO A 123 11.17 24.06 -19.62
N ASN A 124 12.17 24.58 -20.33
CA ASN A 124 13.00 25.65 -19.77
C ASN A 124 12.13 26.87 -19.43
N ILE A 125 12.45 27.55 -18.33
CA ILE A 125 11.74 28.78 -17.94
C ILE A 125 11.82 29.78 -19.11
N GLY A 126 10.66 30.12 -19.69
CA GLY A 126 10.54 31.02 -20.84
C GLY A 126 10.31 30.34 -22.20
N GLU A 127 10.38 29.00 -22.27
CA GLU A 127 9.81 28.28 -23.41
C GLU A 127 8.27 28.36 -23.33
N ASN A 128 7.64 28.84 -24.41
CA ASN A 128 6.19 28.96 -24.49
C ASN A 128 5.55 27.57 -24.41
N VAL A 129 5.21 27.14 -23.20
CA VAL A 129 4.25 26.07 -23.00
C VAL A 129 2.92 26.64 -23.47
N THR A 130 2.37 26.07 -24.54
CA THR A 130 0.96 26.29 -24.86
C THR A 130 0.16 25.94 -23.61
N GLN A 131 -0.29 26.97 -22.87
CA GLN A 131 -1.30 26.77 -21.85
C GLN A 131 -2.51 26.24 -22.60
N VAL A 132 -2.72 24.94 -22.53
CA VAL A 132 -3.99 24.36 -22.96
C VAL A 132 -5.00 24.95 -22.00
N GLU A 133 -5.89 25.83 -22.49
CA GLU A 133 -7.02 26.30 -21.72
C GLU A 133 -7.69 25.06 -21.13
N GLY A 134 -7.65 24.93 -19.80
CA GLY A 134 -8.28 23.81 -19.12
C GLY A 134 -9.73 23.77 -19.58
N GLN A 135 -10.09 22.72 -20.31
CA GLN A 135 -11.49 22.51 -20.67
C GLN A 135 -12.24 22.37 -19.36
N ARG A 136 -12.91 23.43 -18.92
CA ARG A 136 -13.85 23.35 -17.82
C ARG A 136 -14.90 22.34 -18.24
N SER A 137 -14.91 21.18 -17.58
CA SER A 137 -15.94 20.17 -17.84
C SER A 137 -17.30 20.84 -17.70
N LYS A 138 -18.12 20.75 -18.76
CA LYS A 138 -19.49 21.28 -18.76
C LYS A 138 -20.41 20.47 -17.84
N VAL A 139 -19.97 19.27 -17.44
CA VAL A 139 -20.72 18.37 -16.55
C VAL A 139 -20.71 18.89 -15.11
N ALA A 140 -19.63 19.54 -14.67
CA ALA A 140 -19.48 20.03 -13.30
C ALA A 140 -20.46 21.16 -12.93
N SER A 141 -21.06 21.86 -13.90
CA SER A 141 -22.00 22.96 -13.63
C SER A 141 -23.44 22.52 -13.38
N ASP A 142 -23.87 21.35 -13.87
CA ASP A 142 -25.27 20.92 -13.82
C ASP A 142 -25.53 19.74 -12.86
N PHE A 143 -24.48 19.12 -12.31
CA PHE A 143 -24.60 17.92 -11.50
C PHE A 143 -24.55 18.20 -9.99
N ARG A 144 -25.54 17.69 -9.24
CA ARG A 144 -25.54 17.71 -7.78
C ARG A 144 -24.93 16.41 -7.24
N LEU A 145 -23.65 16.45 -6.86
CA LEU A 145 -22.94 15.34 -6.18
C LEU A 145 -23.70 14.77 -4.96
N SER A 146 -24.62 15.53 -4.37
CA SER A 146 -25.41 15.12 -3.20
C SER A 146 -26.37 13.95 -3.43
N THR A 147 -26.59 13.51 -4.68
CA THR A 147 -27.51 12.39 -4.99
C THR A 147 -26.83 11.03 -5.07
N LEU A 148 -25.51 10.98 -4.99
CA LEU A 148 -24.74 9.73 -4.97
C LEU A 148 -24.38 9.38 -3.52
N ASP A 149 -24.73 8.17 -3.10
CA ASP A 149 -24.41 7.68 -1.75
C ASP A 149 -23.03 7.05 -1.70
N PHE A 150 -22.00 7.88 -1.50
CA PHE A 150 -20.60 7.42 -1.33
C PHE A 150 -20.28 6.96 0.11
N ARG A 151 -21.25 6.96 1.03
CA ARG A 151 -21.00 6.60 2.45
C ARG A 151 -20.45 5.17 2.63
N PRO A 152 -20.82 4.14 1.83
CA PRO A 152 -20.25 2.80 1.96
C PRO A 152 -18.77 2.73 1.58
N VAL A 153 -18.37 3.44 0.51
CA VAL A 153 -16.97 3.53 0.08
C VAL A 153 -16.14 4.27 1.14
N ALA A 154 -16.64 5.43 1.58
CA ALA A 154 -16.00 6.23 2.63
C ALA A 154 -15.88 5.49 3.98
N ARG A 155 -16.84 4.63 4.33
CA ARG A 155 -16.83 3.87 5.60
C ARG A 155 -15.72 2.81 5.64
N ASN A 156 -15.45 2.12 4.52
CA ASN A 156 -14.41 1.09 4.49
C ASN A 156 -13.01 1.70 4.33
N LEU A 157 -12.90 2.82 3.62
CA LEU A 157 -11.69 3.65 3.64
C LEU A 157 -11.41 4.11 5.07
N ALA A 158 -12.41 4.61 5.80
CA ALA A 158 -12.24 5.00 7.20
C ALA A 158 -11.75 3.85 8.12
N LEU A 159 -12.11 2.59 7.83
CA LEU A 159 -11.60 1.43 8.59
C LEU A 159 -10.11 1.18 8.34
N LEU A 160 -9.60 1.42 7.13
CA LEU A 160 -8.17 1.28 6.80
C LEU A 160 -7.38 2.55 7.15
N GLU A 161 -7.96 3.73 6.97
CA GLU A 161 -7.40 5.03 7.42
C GLU A 161 -7.23 5.07 8.94
N SER A 162 -8.09 4.38 9.70
CA SER A 162 -7.89 4.24 11.15
C SER A 162 -6.61 3.49 11.53
N VAL A 163 -6.06 2.68 10.61
CA VAL A 163 -4.84 1.88 10.83
C VAL A 163 -3.62 2.52 10.16
N LEU A 164 -3.79 3.13 8.99
CA LEU A 164 -2.69 3.63 8.15
C LEU A 164 -2.56 5.17 8.13
N GLY A 165 -3.57 5.88 8.63
CA GLY A 165 -3.70 7.34 8.51
C GLY A 165 -4.54 7.77 7.31
N PRO A 166 -4.92 9.07 7.21
CA PRO A 166 -5.76 9.56 6.13
C PRO A 166 -5.01 9.56 4.79
N SER A 167 -5.62 8.94 3.77
CA SER A 167 -5.21 9.05 2.36
C SER A 167 -6.02 10.14 1.67
N GLY A 168 -5.38 11.14 1.06
CA GLY A 168 -6.11 12.28 0.48
C GLY A 168 -5.42 12.97 -0.69
N ALA A 169 -6.23 13.49 -1.62
CA ALA A 169 -5.77 14.32 -2.72
C ALA A 169 -5.12 15.62 -2.20
N GLY A 170 -3.93 15.96 -2.73
CA GLY A 170 -3.14 17.12 -2.32
C GLY A 170 -1.91 16.81 -1.45
N ILE A 171 -1.70 15.54 -1.12
CA ILE A 171 -0.48 15.02 -0.49
C ILE A 171 0.46 14.60 -1.63
N GLY A 172 1.65 15.20 -1.70
CA GLY A 172 2.65 14.92 -2.74
C GLY A 172 4.06 14.96 -2.15
N SER A 173 5.09 14.89 -2.96
CA SER A 173 6.45 15.03 -2.48
C SER A 173 7.26 15.88 -3.45
N ASN A 174 8.21 16.64 -2.94
CA ASN A 174 9.22 17.29 -3.78
C ASN A 174 10.53 16.49 -3.74
N SER A 175 11.21 16.41 -4.86
CA SER A 175 12.59 15.89 -4.94
C SER A 175 13.40 16.62 -5.98
N TRP A 176 14.51 17.22 -5.55
CA TRP A 176 15.45 17.93 -6.41
C TRP A 176 16.84 17.30 -6.30
N ALA A 177 17.47 17.05 -7.45
CA ALA A 177 18.87 16.67 -7.56
C ALA A 177 19.60 17.69 -8.44
N VAL A 178 20.66 18.30 -7.91
CA VAL A 178 21.46 19.32 -8.59
C VAL A 178 22.86 18.79 -8.81
N SER A 179 23.31 18.78 -10.06
CA SER A 179 24.68 18.42 -10.44
C SER A 179 25.69 19.34 -9.75
N GLY A 180 26.84 18.79 -9.33
CA GLY A 180 27.93 19.58 -8.76
C GLY A 180 28.47 20.65 -9.72
N SER A 181 28.27 20.51 -11.03
CA SER A 181 28.61 21.55 -12.02
C SER A 181 27.77 22.84 -11.88
N LEU A 182 26.65 22.77 -11.14
CA LEU A 182 25.73 23.88 -10.90
C LEU A 182 25.83 24.39 -9.45
N THR A 183 26.77 23.89 -8.64
CA THR A 183 26.92 24.26 -7.24
C THR A 183 28.25 24.96 -7.00
N ALA A 184 28.28 25.89 -6.03
CA ALA A 184 29.51 26.62 -5.69
C ALA A 184 30.61 25.71 -5.11
N THR A 185 30.23 24.55 -4.55
CA THR A 185 31.15 23.58 -3.94
C THR A 185 31.71 22.58 -4.95
N GLY A 186 31.14 22.48 -6.15
CA GLY A 186 31.47 21.41 -7.10
C GLY A 186 30.87 20.05 -6.72
N THR A 187 30.10 19.95 -5.63
CA THR A 187 29.49 18.70 -5.13
C THR A 187 27.99 18.69 -5.40
N PRO A 188 27.37 17.52 -5.66
CA PRO A 188 25.93 17.44 -5.88
C PRO A 188 25.13 17.86 -4.64
N LEU A 189 23.91 18.34 -4.86
CA LEU A 189 22.91 18.60 -3.81
C LEU A 189 21.68 17.73 -4.05
N LEU A 190 21.15 17.14 -2.98
CA LEU A 190 19.88 16.44 -2.98
C LEU A 190 18.96 17.09 -1.95
N ALA A 191 17.72 17.39 -2.34
CA ALA A 191 16.65 17.77 -1.44
C ALA A 191 15.47 16.83 -1.69
N ASN A 192 15.07 16.05 -0.67
CA ASN A 192 13.87 15.22 -0.71
C ASN A 192 12.95 15.64 0.43
N ASP A 193 11.69 15.91 0.08
CA ASP A 193 10.69 16.54 0.94
C ASP A 193 9.36 15.77 0.75
N PRO A 194 9.24 14.59 1.40
CA PRO A 194 8.03 13.79 1.31
C PRO A 194 6.89 14.39 2.13
N HIS A 195 5.72 14.58 1.54
CA HIS A 195 4.51 14.95 2.29
C HIS A 195 3.64 13.71 2.42
N LEU A 196 3.33 13.35 3.67
CA LEU A 196 2.35 12.33 4.02
C LEU A 196 1.35 12.96 4.99
N GLY A 197 0.21 12.30 5.20
CA GLY A 197 -0.79 12.74 6.17
C GLY A 197 -0.16 12.94 7.55
N ILE A 198 -0.45 14.08 8.19
CA ILE A 198 0.01 14.33 9.57
C ILE A 198 -0.75 13.38 10.49
N GLN A 199 -0.02 12.51 11.17
CA GLN A 199 -0.58 11.56 12.12
C GLN A 199 0.32 11.35 13.35
N MET A 200 -0.23 10.72 14.38
CA MET A 200 0.46 10.35 15.61
C MET A 200 0.25 8.84 15.87
N PRO A 201 1.31 8.02 15.92
CA PRO A 201 2.72 8.38 15.76
C PRO A 201 3.07 8.83 14.33
N SER A 202 4.11 9.66 14.20
CA SER A 202 4.66 10.03 12.89
C SER A 202 5.11 8.79 12.13
N ILE A 203 4.80 8.70 10.84
CA ILE A 203 5.32 7.63 9.96
C ILE A 203 6.85 7.66 9.98
N TRP A 204 7.42 8.85 9.73
CA TRP A 204 8.86 9.04 9.63
C TRP A 204 9.49 9.33 10.99
N PHE A 205 10.61 8.67 11.26
CA PHE A 205 11.56 9.05 12.30
C PHE A 205 12.99 8.98 11.77
N GLN A 206 13.85 9.82 12.33
CA GLN A 206 15.25 9.87 11.92
C GLN A 206 16.06 8.79 12.63
N ILE A 207 16.91 8.09 11.87
CA ILE A 207 17.88 7.12 12.41
C ILE A 207 19.27 7.36 11.82
N GLY A 208 20.27 6.81 12.50
CA GLY A 208 21.64 6.68 12.01
C GLY A 208 22.21 5.31 12.37
N LEU A 209 22.85 4.66 11.40
CA LEU A 209 23.54 3.38 11.57
C LEU A 209 25.03 3.63 11.38
N HIS A 210 25.80 3.44 12.46
CA HIS A 210 27.19 3.87 12.55
C HIS A 210 28.08 2.77 13.13
N CYS A 211 29.02 2.29 12.33
CA CYS A 211 30.12 1.46 12.80
C CYS A 211 31.26 2.34 13.29
N ARG A 212 31.80 2.04 14.49
CA ARG A 212 32.88 2.82 15.12
C ARG A 212 33.94 1.86 15.68
N PRO A 213 35.08 1.65 14.99
CA PRO A 213 35.44 2.21 13.68
C PRO A 213 34.66 1.56 12.52
N LYS A 214 34.51 2.31 11.41
CA LYS A 214 34.04 1.73 10.14
C LYS A 214 35.09 0.77 9.61
N SER A 215 34.67 -0.42 9.16
CA SER A 215 35.54 -1.45 8.59
C SER A 215 34.81 -2.20 7.48
N ASP A 216 35.50 -3.04 6.72
CA ASP A 216 34.86 -3.84 5.67
C ASP A 216 33.81 -4.81 6.23
N ALA A 217 33.99 -5.27 7.48
CA ALA A 217 33.02 -6.11 8.18
C ALA A 217 31.82 -5.34 8.75
N CYS A 218 31.94 -4.01 8.89
CA CYS A 218 30.89 -3.13 9.40
C CYS A 218 31.03 -1.78 8.66
N PRO A 219 30.52 -1.70 7.41
CA PRO A 219 30.76 -0.53 6.55
C PRO A 219 29.78 0.61 6.80
N TYR A 220 28.94 0.53 7.83
CA TYR A 220 27.82 1.45 8.01
C TYR A 220 28.28 2.84 8.49
N GLU A 221 27.98 3.82 7.65
CA GLU A 221 27.92 5.24 7.99
C GLU A 221 26.74 5.82 7.23
N ILE A 222 25.54 5.66 7.81
CA ILE A 222 24.28 5.90 7.12
C ILE A 222 23.37 6.72 8.04
N ALA A 223 22.72 7.74 7.52
CA ALA A 223 21.77 8.54 8.27
C ALA A 223 20.60 8.98 7.38
N GLY A 224 19.43 9.12 7.99
CA GLY A 224 18.24 9.56 7.28
C GLY A 224 16.97 9.20 8.03
N PHE A 225 15.90 8.99 7.28
CA PHE A 225 14.57 8.66 7.80
C PHE A 225 14.21 7.21 7.52
N SER A 226 13.54 6.62 8.49
CA SER A 226 12.94 5.30 8.44
C SER A 226 11.52 5.37 9.00
N PHE A 227 10.81 4.24 8.99
CA PHE A 227 9.50 4.09 9.60
C PHE A 227 9.43 2.79 10.39
N ALA A 228 8.39 2.67 11.22
CA ALA A 228 8.31 1.59 12.21
C ALA A 228 8.30 0.23 11.51
N GLY A 229 9.02 -0.74 12.06
CA GLY A 229 9.12 -2.08 11.46
C GLY A 229 10.20 -2.24 10.39
N VAL A 230 10.86 -1.17 9.91
CA VAL A 230 11.92 -1.28 8.88
C VAL A 230 13.33 -1.13 9.45
N PRO A 231 14.19 -2.15 9.30
CA PRO A 231 15.57 -2.11 9.78
C PRO A 231 16.50 -1.46 8.75
N GLY A 232 16.34 -0.17 8.46
CA GLY A 232 17.20 0.52 7.49
C GLY A 232 16.77 1.96 7.21
N VAL A 233 17.63 2.75 6.59
CA VAL A 233 17.30 4.12 6.18
C VAL A 233 16.57 4.06 4.86
N VAL A 234 15.34 4.55 4.78
CA VAL A 234 14.57 4.55 3.52
C VAL A 234 14.85 5.82 2.72
N ILE A 235 14.94 6.99 3.35
CA ILE A 235 15.32 8.24 2.68
C ILE A 235 16.54 8.79 3.40
N GLY A 236 17.63 9.10 2.70
CA GLY A 236 18.81 9.62 3.37
C GLY A 236 20.08 9.57 2.55
N HIS A 237 21.18 9.33 3.25
CA HIS A 237 22.49 9.28 2.64
C HIS A 237 23.43 8.38 3.46
N ASN A 238 24.50 7.95 2.81
CA ASN A 238 25.67 7.41 3.47
C ASN A 238 26.88 8.34 3.25
N ASP A 239 28.09 7.88 3.52
CA ASP A 239 29.33 8.67 3.32
C ASP A 239 29.77 8.80 1.85
N LYS A 240 29.00 8.25 0.90
CA LYS A 240 29.29 8.24 -0.54
C LYS A 240 28.17 8.80 -1.41
N ILE A 241 26.92 8.46 -1.11
CA ILE A 241 25.75 8.77 -1.94
C ILE A 241 24.58 9.26 -1.08
N ALA A 242 23.62 9.91 -1.72
CA ALA A 242 22.34 10.31 -1.14
C ALA A 242 21.19 9.92 -2.07
N TRP A 243 20.03 9.58 -1.49
CA TRP A 243 18.83 9.17 -2.21
C TRP A 243 17.56 9.65 -1.50
N GLY A 244 16.46 9.67 -2.25
CA GLY A 244 15.15 10.05 -1.74
C GLY A 244 14.04 9.54 -2.66
N PHE A 245 12.82 9.55 -2.15
CA PHE A 245 11.66 8.98 -2.81
C PHE A 245 10.50 9.97 -2.89
N THR A 246 9.77 9.93 -4.00
CA THR A 246 8.49 10.62 -4.20
C THR A 246 7.49 9.62 -4.74
N ASN A 247 6.23 9.70 -4.31
CA ASN A 247 5.21 8.83 -4.87
C ASN A 247 4.98 9.20 -6.35
N VAL A 248 5.02 8.21 -7.24
CA VAL A 248 4.77 8.38 -8.68
C VAL A 248 3.30 8.15 -9.04
N GLY A 249 2.45 7.82 -8.06
CA GLY A 249 1.04 7.47 -8.26
C GLY A 249 0.87 6.32 -9.24
N PRO A 250 1.58 5.19 -9.04
CA PRO A 250 1.64 4.16 -10.06
C PRO A 250 0.31 3.39 -10.13
N ASP A 251 -0.05 3.00 -11.34
CA ASP A 251 -1.10 2.02 -11.58
C ASP A 251 -0.51 0.62 -11.35
N VAL A 252 -0.85 0.02 -10.21
CA VAL A 252 -0.24 -1.25 -9.73
C VAL A 252 -1.27 -2.30 -9.35
N MET A 253 -2.54 -1.96 -9.46
CA MET A 253 -3.67 -2.83 -9.14
C MET A 253 -4.53 -3.01 -10.39
N ASP A 254 -5.22 -4.14 -10.50
CA ASP A 254 -6.28 -4.32 -11.48
C ASP A 254 -7.41 -5.11 -10.82
N LEU A 255 -8.65 -4.70 -11.07
CA LEU A 255 -9.83 -5.46 -10.68
C LEU A 255 -10.32 -6.35 -11.83
N TYR A 256 -10.38 -7.66 -11.57
CA TYR A 256 -10.87 -8.65 -12.53
C TYR A 256 -12.26 -9.14 -12.15
N ILE A 257 -13.21 -9.03 -13.07
CA ILE A 257 -14.55 -9.61 -12.91
C ILE A 257 -14.48 -11.08 -13.36
N GLU A 258 -14.51 -11.98 -12.40
CA GLU A 258 -14.45 -13.42 -12.61
C GLU A 258 -15.88 -13.96 -12.73
N LYS A 259 -16.19 -14.68 -13.81
CA LYS A 259 -17.48 -15.36 -13.94
C LYS A 259 -17.44 -16.67 -13.14
N ILE A 260 -18.35 -16.80 -12.20
CA ILE A 260 -18.40 -17.92 -11.25
C ILE A 260 -19.30 -19.03 -11.80
N ASN A 261 -18.88 -20.28 -11.60
CA ASN A 261 -19.69 -21.42 -11.98
C ASN A 261 -20.97 -21.46 -11.09
N PRO A 262 -22.19 -21.42 -11.68
CA PRO A 262 -23.43 -21.50 -10.91
C PRO A 262 -23.60 -22.84 -10.17
N GLU A 263 -22.94 -23.90 -10.61
CA GLU A 263 -23.01 -25.24 -10.00
C GLU A 263 -21.92 -25.45 -8.92
N ASP A 264 -20.82 -24.68 -8.98
CA ASP A 264 -19.73 -24.74 -8.00
C ASP A 264 -19.10 -23.36 -7.76
N PRO A 265 -19.36 -22.70 -6.61
CA PRO A 265 -18.84 -21.35 -6.33
C PRO A 265 -17.31 -21.28 -6.15
N ASN A 266 -16.61 -22.41 -6.11
CA ASN A 266 -15.15 -22.48 -6.06
C ASN A 266 -14.51 -22.60 -7.46
N GLN A 267 -15.30 -22.47 -8.52
CA GLN A 267 -14.82 -22.46 -9.90
C GLN A 267 -15.10 -21.12 -10.60
N TYR A 268 -14.22 -20.77 -11.54
CA TYR A 268 -14.36 -19.61 -12.40
C TYR A 268 -14.04 -19.94 -13.86
N GLU A 269 -14.61 -19.16 -14.78
CA GLU A 269 -14.45 -19.40 -16.21
C GLU A 269 -13.14 -18.80 -16.74
N VAL A 270 -12.35 -19.64 -17.42
CA VAL A 270 -11.17 -19.23 -18.18
C VAL A 270 -11.30 -19.77 -19.59
N ASN A 271 -11.37 -18.87 -20.59
CA ASN A 271 -11.45 -19.23 -22.01
C ASN A 271 -12.57 -20.25 -22.34
N GLY A 272 -13.74 -20.13 -21.69
CA GLY A 272 -14.86 -21.05 -21.89
C GLY A 272 -14.83 -22.33 -21.06
N GLN A 273 -13.86 -22.49 -20.16
CA GLN A 273 -13.69 -23.68 -19.32
C GLN A 273 -13.75 -23.31 -17.84
N TRP A 274 -14.42 -24.14 -17.04
CA TRP A 274 -14.42 -24.00 -15.58
C TRP A 274 -13.10 -24.47 -14.99
N MET A 275 -12.47 -23.61 -14.21
CA MET A 275 -11.20 -23.84 -13.52
C MET A 275 -11.42 -23.74 -12.01
N ASP A 276 -10.80 -24.64 -11.25
CA ASP A 276 -10.80 -24.57 -9.79
C ASP A 276 -10.01 -23.35 -9.30
N MET A 277 -10.55 -22.68 -8.28
CA MET A 277 -9.82 -21.69 -7.49
C MET A 277 -8.90 -22.35 -6.47
N ASP A 278 -7.84 -21.66 -6.06
CA ASP A 278 -7.14 -22.00 -4.82
C ASP A 278 -7.99 -21.54 -3.64
N VAL A 279 -8.37 -22.47 -2.77
CA VAL A 279 -9.25 -22.23 -1.63
C VAL A 279 -8.52 -22.57 -0.35
N ARG A 280 -8.40 -21.59 0.54
CA ARG A 280 -7.83 -21.77 1.87
C ARG A 280 -8.78 -21.31 2.96
N THR A 281 -8.62 -21.88 4.14
CA THR A 281 -9.36 -21.50 5.34
C THR A 281 -8.44 -20.69 6.25
N GLU A 282 -8.90 -19.51 6.63
CA GLU A 282 -8.27 -18.63 7.62
C GLU A 282 -9.14 -18.61 8.89
N THR A 283 -8.50 -18.49 10.06
CA THR A 283 -9.21 -18.37 11.34
C THR A 283 -8.80 -17.06 12.02
N ILE A 284 -9.78 -16.22 12.31
CA ILE A 284 -9.60 -14.96 13.03
C ILE A 284 -10.01 -15.18 14.49
N LEU A 285 -9.07 -15.03 15.41
CA LEU A 285 -9.35 -15.09 16.84
C LEU A 285 -9.93 -13.75 17.30
N VAL A 286 -11.12 -13.78 17.90
CA VAL A 286 -11.82 -12.57 18.35
C VAL A 286 -11.65 -12.41 19.85
N GLY A 287 -11.16 -11.24 20.29
CA GLY A 287 -11.03 -10.94 21.72
C GLY A 287 -12.38 -11.02 22.43
N GLY A 288 -12.52 -11.97 23.35
CA GLY A 288 -13.76 -12.18 24.12
C GLY A 288 -14.91 -12.84 23.36
N GLY A 289 -14.69 -13.36 22.15
CA GLY A 289 -15.71 -14.01 21.32
C GLY A 289 -15.21 -15.30 20.68
N ASP A 290 -16.11 -15.95 19.93
CA ASP A 290 -15.77 -17.17 19.20
C ASP A 290 -14.88 -16.87 17.98
N PRO A 291 -13.96 -17.80 17.61
CA PRO A 291 -13.18 -17.67 16.38
C PRO A 291 -14.09 -17.57 15.15
N VAL A 292 -13.71 -16.70 14.22
CA VAL A 292 -14.39 -16.54 12.93
C VAL A 292 -13.58 -17.25 11.86
N THR A 293 -14.19 -18.22 11.19
CA THR A 293 -13.61 -18.90 10.04
C THR A 293 -13.93 -18.14 8.76
N LEU A 294 -12.92 -17.91 7.92
CA LEU A 294 -13.00 -17.26 6.63
C LEU A 294 -12.51 -18.20 5.54
N THR A 295 -13.31 -18.40 4.50
CA THR A 295 -12.86 -19.05 3.26
C THR A 295 -12.27 -17.98 2.34
N VAL A 296 -11.00 -18.12 1.97
CA VAL A 296 -10.34 -17.25 1.01
C VAL A 296 -10.18 -17.99 -0.31
N ARG A 297 -10.72 -17.41 -1.38
CA ARG A 297 -10.64 -17.93 -2.74
C ARG A 297 -9.67 -17.09 -3.55
N THR A 298 -8.84 -17.74 -4.37
CA THR A 298 -7.81 -17.08 -5.19
C THR A 298 -7.86 -17.63 -6.61
N THR A 299 -7.93 -16.73 -7.60
CA THR A 299 -7.84 -17.07 -9.03
C THR A 299 -6.42 -16.84 -9.54
N ARG A 300 -6.19 -17.07 -10.83
CA ARG A 300 -4.92 -16.70 -11.48
C ARG A 300 -4.62 -15.19 -11.42
N HIS A 301 -5.65 -14.35 -11.32
CA HIS A 301 -5.49 -12.90 -11.24
C HIS A 301 -5.26 -12.42 -9.82
N GLY A 302 -5.69 -13.18 -8.80
CA GLY A 302 -5.38 -12.90 -7.40
C GLY A 302 -6.52 -13.28 -6.45
N PRO A 303 -6.48 -12.84 -5.19
CA PRO A 303 -7.52 -13.14 -4.23
C PRO A 303 -8.85 -12.49 -4.63
N ILE A 304 -9.95 -13.21 -4.42
CA ILE A 304 -11.31 -12.66 -4.52
C ILE A 304 -11.53 -11.68 -3.37
N ILE A 305 -11.57 -10.39 -3.68
CA ILE A 305 -11.77 -9.34 -2.68
C ILE A 305 -13.23 -8.94 -2.49
N SER A 306 -14.12 -9.24 -3.45
CA SER A 306 -15.56 -8.98 -3.29
C SER A 306 -16.19 -9.77 -2.12
N ASP A 307 -15.53 -10.80 -1.61
CA ASP A 307 -15.99 -11.57 -0.45
C ASP A 307 -15.80 -10.81 0.88
N THR A 308 -14.81 -9.91 0.95
CA THR A 308 -14.41 -9.24 2.20
C THR A 308 -14.35 -7.72 2.12
N TYR A 309 -14.14 -7.14 0.94
CA TYR A 309 -14.06 -5.70 0.72
C TYR A 309 -15.43 -5.08 0.48
N GLY A 310 -15.92 -4.29 1.44
CA GLY A 310 -17.32 -3.89 1.50
C GLY A 310 -17.83 -3.06 0.31
N ALA A 311 -16.98 -2.30 -0.38
CA ALA A 311 -17.39 -1.53 -1.56
C ALA A 311 -17.76 -2.41 -2.77
N LEU A 312 -17.30 -3.67 -2.77
CA LEU A 312 -17.50 -4.64 -3.86
C LEU A 312 -18.42 -5.81 -3.45
N LYS A 313 -19.02 -5.75 -2.26
CA LYS A 313 -19.91 -6.80 -1.77
C LYS A 313 -21.30 -6.67 -2.39
N ASP A 314 -21.85 -7.80 -2.79
CA ASP A 314 -23.28 -7.92 -3.11
C ASP A 314 -24.12 -8.42 -1.93
N GLN A 315 -23.52 -9.23 -1.06
CA GLN A 315 -24.14 -9.64 0.20
C GLN A 315 -23.85 -8.58 1.26
N VAL A 316 -24.80 -7.67 1.43
CA VAL A 316 -24.68 -6.51 2.31
C VAL A 316 -25.83 -6.43 3.30
N GLU A 317 -25.63 -5.67 4.38
CA GLU A 317 -26.69 -5.36 5.34
C GLU A 317 -27.88 -4.64 4.66
N PRO A 318 -29.12 -4.76 5.17
CA PRO A 318 -30.31 -4.20 4.53
C PRO A 318 -30.29 -2.68 4.27
N THR A 319 -29.41 -1.95 4.96
CA THR A 319 -29.24 -0.49 4.82
C THR A 319 -28.21 -0.10 3.76
N ALA A 320 -27.48 -1.05 3.20
CA ALA A 320 -26.47 -0.84 2.17
C ALA A 320 -26.99 -1.31 0.80
N THR A 321 -26.43 -0.73 -0.27
CA THR A 321 -26.74 -1.13 -1.65
C THR A 321 -25.69 -2.12 -2.14
N PRO A 322 -26.05 -3.28 -2.70
CA PRO A 322 -25.12 -4.21 -3.35
C PRO A 322 -24.27 -3.53 -4.43
N PHE A 323 -23.03 -3.96 -4.65
CA PHE A 323 -22.17 -3.41 -5.71
C PHE A 323 -22.81 -3.55 -7.09
N ARG A 324 -23.41 -4.71 -7.40
CA ARG A 324 -24.22 -4.95 -8.61
C ARG A 324 -25.23 -3.83 -8.88
N ASP A 325 -25.90 -3.38 -7.83
CA ASP A 325 -26.96 -2.39 -7.95
C ASP A 325 -26.40 -0.97 -8.01
N GLN A 326 -25.11 -0.75 -7.71
CA GLN A 326 -24.44 0.54 -7.83
C GLN A 326 -23.69 0.69 -9.16
N ALA A 327 -23.10 -0.40 -9.64
CA ALA A 327 -22.27 -0.44 -10.84
C ALA A 327 -23.08 -0.13 -12.10
N GLY A 328 -22.47 0.60 -13.03
CA GLY A 328 -22.98 0.90 -14.36
C GLY A 328 -22.29 0.10 -15.47
N ILE A 329 -21.77 -1.07 -15.12
CA ILE A 329 -21.07 -1.96 -16.03
C ILE A 329 -21.82 -3.29 -16.11
N ASP A 330 -21.64 -4.00 -17.22
CA ASP A 330 -22.22 -5.33 -17.40
C ASP A 330 -21.52 -6.33 -16.47
N LEU A 331 -22.28 -6.92 -15.56
CA LEU A 331 -21.81 -7.94 -14.63
C LEU A 331 -22.46 -9.29 -14.95
N PRO A 332 -21.70 -10.40 -14.98
CA PRO A 332 -22.29 -11.73 -15.10
C PRO A 332 -23.30 -12.01 -13.99
N GLU A 333 -24.24 -12.92 -14.25
CA GLU A 333 -25.26 -13.31 -13.26
C GLU A 333 -24.63 -13.82 -11.96
N HIS A 334 -23.60 -14.65 -12.07
CA HIS A 334 -22.75 -15.11 -10.99
C HIS A 334 -21.33 -14.61 -11.24
N TYR A 335 -20.86 -13.70 -10.39
CA TYR A 335 -19.54 -13.10 -10.52
C TYR A 335 -18.87 -12.92 -9.16
N ALA A 336 -17.56 -12.71 -9.19
CA ALA A 336 -16.76 -12.23 -8.08
C ALA A 336 -15.67 -11.30 -8.61
N ILE A 337 -15.10 -10.47 -7.75
CA ILE A 337 -14.04 -9.52 -8.15
C ILE A 337 -12.73 -9.92 -7.50
N ALA A 338 -11.75 -10.26 -8.33
CA ALA A 338 -10.38 -10.55 -7.93
C ALA A 338 -9.52 -9.28 -8.00
N LEU A 339 -8.53 -9.16 -7.11
CA LEU A 339 -7.52 -8.11 -7.15
C LEU A 339 -6.19 -8.68 -7.65
N ARG A 340 -5.69 -8.20 -8.79
CA ARG A 340 -4.27 -8.30 -9.12
C ARG A 340 -3.58 -7.11 -8.50
N TRP A 341 -2.48 -7.36 -7.79
CA TRP A 341 -1.66 -6.29 -7.23
C TRP A 341 -0.21 -6.72 -7.17
N THR A 342 0.69 -5.87 -7.65
CA THR A 342 2.13 -6.17 -7.71
C THR A 342 2.72 -6.52 -6.34
N ALA A 343 2.22 -5.94 -5.24
CA ALA A 343 2.74 -6.26 -3.90
C ALA A 343 2.34 -7.67 -3.41
N LEU A 344 1.39 -8.33 -4.07
CA LEU A 344 1.03 -9.73 -3.80
C LEU A 344 1.93 -10.72 -4.54
N GLU A 345 2.85 -10.23 -5.36
CA GLU A 345 3.92 -11.02 -5.96
C GLU A 345 5.16 -10.90 -5.05
N PRO A 346 5.80 -12.03 -4.66
CA PRO A 346 7.05 -11.99 -3.91
C PRO A 346 8.12 -11.21 -4.68
N GLY A 347 8.78 -10.28 -4.01
CA GLY A 347 9.83 -9.45 -4.59
C GLY A 347 11.02 -9.23 -3.67
N TYR A 348 11.92 -8.34 -4.10
CA TYR A 348 13.20 -8.05 -3.45
C TYR A 348 13.22 -6.67 -2.77
N THR A 349 12.05 -6.22 -2.28
CA THR A 349 11.91 -4.88 -1.71
C THR A 349 12.84 -4.67 -0.51
N PHE A 350 13.03 -5.71 0.31
CA PHE A 350 13.93 -5.65 1.47
C PHE A 350 15.40 -5.57 1.04
N ASP A 351 15.80 -6.41 0.08
CA ASP A 351 17.14 -6.42 -0.51
C ASP A 351 17.49 -5.04 -1.07
N ALA A 352 16.55 -4.39 -1.77
CA ALA A 352 16.74 -3.07 -2.33
C ALA A 352 17.05 -2.03 -1.25
N ILE A 353 16.32 -2.06 -0.12
CA ILE A 353 16.59 -1.15 1.02
C ILE A 353 18.04 -1.28 1.46
N TRP A 354 18.51 -2.49 1.70
CA TRP A 354 19.90 -2.69 2.13
C TRP A 354 20.93 -2.47 1.02
N GLY A 355 20.56 -2.70 -0.24
CA GLY A 355 21.36 -2.40 -1.42
C GLY A 355 21.76 -0.92 -1.45
N PHE A 356 20.80 -0.01 -1.46
CA PHE A 356 21.12 1.43 -1.50
C PHE A 356 21.70 1.97 -0.18
N ASN A 357 21.39 1.37 0.96
CA ASN A 357 22.03 1.71 2.24
C ASN A 357 23.56 1.44 2.20
N LYS A 358 23.95 0.32 1.57
CA LYS A 358 25.36 -0.12 1.47
C LYS A 358 26.10 0.39 0.23
N ALA A 359 25.39 0.83 -0.80
CA ALA A 359 25.98 1.24 -2.07
C ALA A 359 27.06 2.32 -1.89
N GLN A 360 28.24 2.08 -2.49
CA GLN A 360 29.41 2.96 -2.42
C GLN A 360 29.55 3.87 -3.64
N ASN A 361 28.73 3.66 -4.67
CA ASN A 361 28.73 4.44 -5.90
C ASN A 361 27.39 4.29 -6.64
N TRP A 362 27.24 5.07 -7.71
CA TRP A 362 26.02 5.08 -8.54
C TRP A 362 25.75 3.74 -9.26
N GLN A 363 26.79 3.00 -9.63
CA GLN A 363 26.61 1.72 -10.30
C GLN A 363 25.99 0.69 -9.35
N GLU A 364 26.50 0.61 -8.12
CA GLU A 364 25.95 -0.24 -7.07
C GLU A 364 24.55 0.20 -6.66
N PHE A 365 24.27 1.51 -6.59
CA PHE A 365 22.92 2.02 -6.29
C PHE A 365 21.89 1.62 -7.36
N ARG A 366 22.30 1.47 -8.62
CA ARG A 366 21.42 1.11 -9.73
C ARG A 366 21.15 -0.38 -9.87
N GLN A 367 22.02 -1.22 -9.32
CA GLN A 367 21.87 -2.68 -9.30
C GLN A 367 20.92 -3.05 -8.19
#